data_AF-A0A7V2AUL6-F1
#
_entry.id   AF-A0A7V2AUL6-F1
#
_cell.length_a   1.000
_cell.length_b   1.000
_cell.length_c   1.000
_cell.angle_alpha   90.00
_cell.angle_beta   90.00
_cell.angle_gamma   90.00
#
_symmetry.space_group_name_H-M   'P 1'
#
loop_
_entity.id
_entity.type
_entity.pdbx_description
1 polymer ?
#
loop_
_entity_poly.entity_id
_entity_poly.type
_entity_poly.pdbx_seq_one_letter_code
_entity_poly.pdbx_strand_id
1 'polypeptide(L)'
;MENNGRISVLCDFDGTIAERDVGHCLFEAFVEDRAAWLETLEQWKMGLIGSKECLEREISWIDAGMSDIERFVAGERLDPFFKDFVDFCVRRKYDILILSDGLDYYIDALLM
;
A
#
# COMPACT_ATOMS: atom_id res chain seq x y z
N MET A 1 -28.06 -17.15 -22.44
CA MET A 1 -28.21 -16.98 -20.98
C MET A 1 -27.52 -15.67 -20.64
N GLU A 2 -28.28 -14.65 -20.25
CA GLU A 2 -27.70 -13.37 -19.85
C GLU A 2 -26.97 -13.57 -18.54
N ASN A 3 -25.65 -13.35 -18.57
CA ASN A 3 -24.84 -13.36 -17.35
C ASN A 3 -25.18 -12.10 -16.56
N ASN A 4 -26.09 -12.24 -15.59
CA ASN A 4 -26.56 -11.16 -14.73
C ASN A 4 -25.57 -10.83 -13.59
N GLY A 5 -24.29 -11.23 -13.75
CA GLY A 5 -23.24 -11.05 -12.76
C GLY A 5 -22.75 -9.60 -12.73
N ARG A 6 -22.70 -9.01 -11.53
CA ARG A 6 -22.04 -7.73 -11.29
C ARG A 6 -20.52 -7.95 -11.30
N ILE A 7 -19.79 -7.13 -12.02
CA ILE A 7 -18.31 -7.17 -12.01
C ILE A 7 -17.83 -6.37 -10.81
N SER A 8 -16.91 -6.94 -10.04
CA SER A 8 -16.20 -6.27 -8.96
C SER A 8 -14.71 -6.23 -9.28
N VAL A 9 -14.10 -5.07 -9.11
CA VAL A 9 -12.68 -4.81 -9.27
C VAL A 9 -12.08 -4.69 -7.88
N LEU A 10 -11.13 -5.56 -7.55
CA LEU A 10 -10.29 -5.41 -6.37
C LEU A 10 -8.98 -4.79 -6.83
N CYS A 11 -8.71 -3.58 -6.37
CA CYS A 11 -7.56 -2.79 -6.77
C CYS A 11 -6.56 -2.73 -5.63
N ASP A 12 -5.34 -3.14 -5.90
CA ASP A 12 -4.22 -2.93 -4.98
C ASP A 12 -3.88 -1.43 -4.86
N PHE A 13 -3.09 -1.05 -3.85
CA PHE A 13 -2.67 0.34 -3.61
C PHE A 13 -1.20 0.58 -3.96
N ASP A 14 -0.26 -0.12 -3.33
CA ASP A 14 1.17 0.15 -3.42
C ASP A 14 1.76 -0.26 -4.77
N GLY A 15 2.34 0.70 -5.52
CA GLY A 15 2.79 0.46 -6.89
C GLY A 15 1.65 0.22 -7.90
N THR A 16 0.39 0.44 -7.48
CA THR A 16 -0.82 0.33 -8.32
C THR A 16 -1.59 1.65 -8.35
N ILE A 17 -2.17 2.08 -7.22
CA ILE A 17 -2.82 3.39 -7.06
C ILE A 17 -1.78 4.45 -6.71
N ALA A 18 -0.87 4.12 -5.80
CA ALA A 18 0.34 4.91 -5.58
C ALA A 18 1.36 4.60 -6.68
N GLU A 19 2.11 5.62 -7.13
CA GLU A 19 3.13 5.44 -8.17
C GLU A 19 4.28 4.52 -7.72
N ARG A 20 4.48 4.40 -6.42
CA ARG A 20 5.51 3.57 -5.78
C ARG A 20 4.91 2.73 -4.67
N ASP A 21 5.69 1.77 -4.18
CA ASP A 21 5.40 1.05 -2.95
C ASP A 21 5.72 1.96 -1.76
N VAL A 22 4.69 2.63 -1.24
CA VAL A 22 4.78 3.64 -0.19
C VAL A 22 5.21 2.99 1.11
N GLY A 23 4.66 1.81 1.43
CA GLY A 23 5.05 1.03 2.60
C GLY A 23 6.54 0.69 2.58
N HIS A 24 7.03 0.11 1.49
CA HIS A 24 8.45 -0.20 1.33
C HIS A 24 9.34 1.03 1.45
N CYS A 25 9.00 2.12 0.75
CA CYS A 25 9.77 3.37 0.81
C CYS A 25 9.77 4.00 2.21
N LEU A 26 8.67 3.89 2.97
CA LEU A 26 8.56 4.38 4.34
C LEU A 26 9.52 3.62 5.26
N PHE A 27 9.50 2.28 5.21
CA PHE A 27 10.40 1.47 6.02
C PHE A 27 11.86 1.66 5.59
N GLU A 28 12.13 1.75 4.29
CA GLU A 28 13.48 2.05 3.79
C GLU A 28 14.03 3.38 4.34
N ALA A 29 13.17 4.38 4.52
CA ALA A 29 13.55 5.69 5.02
C ALA A 29 13.82 5.70 6.54
N PHE A 30 13.04 4.96 7.33
CA PHE A 30 12.97 5.14 8.78
C PHE A 30 13.36 3.93 9.63
N VAL A 31 13.62 2.76 9.04
CA VAL A 31 14.13 1.61 9.79
C VAL A 31 15.62 1.79 10.11
N GLU A 32 15.98 1.68 11.39
CA GLU A 32 17.37 1.78 11.84
C GLU A 32 18.20 0.52 11.51
N ASP A 33 17.68 -0.67 11.87
CA ASP A 33 18.38 -1.94 11.66
C ASP A 33 18.12 -2.48 10.25
N ARG A 34 18.84 -1.90 9.27
CA ARG A 34 18.73 -2.31 7.86
C ARG A 34 19.07 -3.78 7.64
N ALA A 35 19.95 -4.37 8.44
CA ALA A 35 20.33 -5.76 8.26
C ALA A 35 19.19 -6.70 8.68
N ALA A 36 18.61 -6.47 9.86
CA ALA A 36 17.46 -7.23 10.34
C ALA A 36 16.20 -7.02 9.48
N TRP A 37 16.03 -5.81 8.96
CA TRP A 37 14.96 -5.50 8.00
C TRP A 37 15.07 -6.33 6.73
N LEU A 38 16.24 -6.34 6.08
CA LEU A 38 16.46 -7.10 4.86
C LEU A 38 16.31 -8.61 5.09
N GLU A 39 16.76 -9.12 6.24
CA GLU A 39 16.54 -10.53 6.61
C GLU A 39 15.04 -10.85 6.77
N THR A 40 14.27 -9.95 7.39
CA THR A 40 12.82 -10.11 7.54
C THR A 40 12.10 -10.12 6.19
N LEU A 41 12.48 -9.22 5.27
CA LEU A 41 11.95 -9.22 3.91
C LEU A 41 12.26 -10.52 3.16
N GLU A 42 13.45 -11.10 3.37
CA GLU A 42 13.80 -12.39 2.76
C GLU A 42 12.98 -13.53 3.35
N GLN A 43 12.80 -13.57 4.68
CA GLN A 43 11.94 -14.56 5.33
C GLN A 43 10.49 -14.49 4.81
N TRP A 44 9.97 -13.27 4.61
CA TRP A 44 8.65 -13.05 4.03
C TRP A 44 8.58 -13.51 2.57
N LYS A 45 9.56 -13.15 1.73
CA LYS A 45 9.65 -13.61 0.32
C LYS A 45 9.73 -15.13 0.19
N MET A 46 10.40 -15.78 1.14
CA MET A 46 10.48 -17.24 1.22
C MET A 46 9.20 -17.90 1.77
N GLY A 47 8.21 -17.11 2.21
CA GLY A 47 6.96 -17.59 2.81
C GLY A 47 7.13 -18.18 4.21
N LEU A 48 8.23 -17.87 4.91
CA LEU A 48 8.50 -18.34 6.27
C LEU A 48 7.71 -17.56 7.31
N ILE A 49 7.40 -16.29 7.02
CA ILE A 49 6.52 -15.43 7.80
C ILE A 49 5.46 -14.82 6.88
N GLY A 50 4.28 -14.50 7.44
CA GLY A 50 3.22 -13.80 6.72
C GLY A 50 3.41 -12.29 6.73
N SER A 51 2.69 -11.55 5.88
CA SER A 51 2.82 -10.10 5.77
C SER A 51 2.55 -9.35 7.07
N LYS A 52 1.54 -9.77 7.85
CA LYS A 52 1.26 -9.17 9.15
C LYS A 52 2.49 -9.21 10.07
N GLU A 53 3.16 -10.35 10.15
CA GLU A 53 4.36 -10.49 10.99
C GLU A 53 5.53 -9.69 10.43
N CYS A 54 5.68 -9.62 9.09
CA CYS A 54 6.66 -8.77 8.44
C CYS A 54 6.47 -7.30 8.84
N LEU A 55 5.25 -6.77 8.65
CA LEU A 55 4.90 -5.38 8.97
C LEU A 55 5.07 -5.05 10.45
N GLU A 56 4.66 -5.95 11.36
CA GLU A 56 4.85 -5.76 12.81
C GLU A 56 6.34 -5.61 13.18
N ARG A 57 7.23 -6.39 12.54
CA ARG A 57 8.68 -6.26 12.74
C ARG A 57 9.23 -4.98 12.12
N GLU A 58 8.83 -4.65 10.91
CA GLU A 58 9.24 -3.41 10.22
C GLU A 58 8.87 -2.16 11.04
N ILE A 59 7.64 -2.10 11.55
CA ILE A 59 7.16 -1.01 12.43
C ILE A 59 8.00 -0.92 13.70
N SER A 60 8.42 -2.05 14.29
CA SER A 60 9.19 -2.05 15.54
C SER A 60 10.59 -1.43 15.42
N TRP A 61 11.10 -1.27 14.19
CA TRP A 61 12.41 -0.66 13.93
C TRP A 61 12.33 0.77 13.38
N ILE A 62 11.12 1.32 13.21
CA ILE A 62 10.97 2.72 12.84
C ILE A 62 11.54 3.60 13.97
N ASP A 63 12.56 4.40 13.65
CA ASP A 63 13.00 5.53 14.47
C ASP A 63 12.72 6.84 13.73
N ALA A 64 11.50 7.32 13.87
CA ALA A 64 11.05 8.58 13.29
C ALA A 64 9.97 9.23 14.14
N GLY A 65 9.98 10.55 14.19
CA GLY A 65 8.86 11.31 14.72
C GLY A 65 7.69 11.29 13.76
N MET A 66 6.46 11.38 14.27
CA MET A 66 5.26 11.44 13.44
C MET A 66 5.30 12.59 12.41
N SER A 67 5.93 13.73 12.75
CA SER A 67 6.09 14.85 11.81
C SER A 67 6.96 14.53 10.60
N ASP A 68 7.93 13.62 10.75
CA ASP A 68 8.79 13.19 9.64
C ASP A 68 8.04 12.19 8.75
N ILE A 69 7.26 11.29 9.36
CA ILE A 69 6.37 10.36 8.66
C ILE A 69 5.30 11.14 7.87
N GLU A 70 4.64 12.13 8.48
CA GLU A 70 3.65 12.98 7.81
C GLU A 70 4.25 13.70 6.59
N ARG A 71 5.47 14.24 6.74
CA ARG A 71 6.17 14.91 5.64
C ARG A 71 6.53 13.94 4.53
N PHE A 72 6.95 12.73 4.87
CA PHE A 72 7.22 11.67 3.90
C PHE A 72 5.96 11.34 3.10
N VAL A 73 4.85 11.03 3.78
CA VAL A 73 3.57 10.67 3.14
C VAL A 73 3.06 11.81 2.25
N ALA A 74 3.15 13.07 2.71
CA ALA A 74 2.75 14.23 1.92
C ALA A 74 3.58 14.43 0.61
N GLY A 75 4.73 13.77 0.49
CA GLY A 75 5.57 13.78 -0.70
C GLY A 75 5.22 12.69 -1.73
N GLU A 76 4.42 11.69 -1.35
CA GLU A 76 4.03 10.59 -2.22
C GLU A 76 2.98 11.01 -3.25
N ARG A 77 2.86 10.20 -4.32
CA ARG A 77 2.01 10.50 -5.47
C ARG A 77 1.13 9.32 -5.82
N LEU A 78 -0.10 9.63 -6.19
CA LEU A 78 -1.00 8.67 -6.82
C LEU A 78 -0.85 8.70 -8.34
N ASP A 79 -1.17 7.59 -8.99
CA ASP A 79 -1.30 7.51 -10.44
C ASP A 79 -2.31 8.58 -10.90
N PRO A 80 -1.89 9.54 -11.74
CA PRO A 80 -2.74 10.62 -12.19
C PRO A 80 -3.97 10.15 -12.98
N PHE A 81 -3.98 8.92 -13.49
CA PHE A 81 -5.09 8.33 -14.23
C PHE A 81 -5.99 7.44 -13.38
N PHE A 82 -5.69 7.21 -12.09
CA PHE A 82 -6.52 6.37 -11.23
C PHE A 82 -7.97 6.89 -11.14
N LYS A 83 -8.15 8.21 -11.12
CA LYS A 83 -9.48 8.82 -11.17
C LYS A 83 -10.26 8.44 -12.43
N ASP A 84 -9.61 8.46 -13.60
CA ASP A 84 -10.26 8.11 -14.87
C ASP A 84 -10.67 6.62 -14.88
N PHE A 85 -9.87 5.77 -14.26
CA PHE A 85 -10.18 4.35 -14.04
C PHE A 85 -11.40 4.17 -13.12
N VAL A 86 -11.47 4.87 -11.99
CA VAL A 86 -12.63 4.87 -11.10
C VAL A 86 -13.88 5.33 -11.85
N ASP A 87 -13.80 6.44 -12.59
CA ASP A 87 -14.92 6.98 -13.37
C ASP A 87 -15.38 5.98 -14.45
N PHE A 88 -14.45 5.22 -15.04
CA PHE A 88 -14.77 4.12 -15.95
C PHE A 88 -15.56 3.00 -15.26
N CYS A 89 -15.11 2.53 -14.09
CA CYS A 89 -15.82 1.52 -13.30
C CYS A 89 -17.24 1.98 -12.94
N VAL A 90 -17.38 3.23 -12.47
CA VAL A 90 -18.69 3.82 -12.14
C VAL A 90 -19.62 3.84 -13.35
N ARG A 91 -19.16 4.31 -14.52
CA ARG A 91 -19.97 4.32 -15.76
C ARG A 91 -20.43 2.92 -16.18
N ARG A 92 -19.61 1.92 -15.90
CA ARG A 92 -19.91 0.51 -16.21
C ARG A 92 -20.70 -0.21 -15.12
N LYS A 93 -20.99 0.45 -13.99
CA LYS A 93 -21.62 -0.14 -12.80
C LYS A 93 -20.82 -1.31 -12.23
N TYR A 94 -19.49 -1.21 -12.29
CA TYR A 94 -18.60 -2.14 -11.61
C TYR A 94 -18.44 -1.69 -10.17
N ASP A 95 -18.41 -2.63 -9.24
CA ASP A 95 -17.93 -2.31 -7.89
C ASP A 95 -16.42 -2.13 -7.96
N ILE A 96 -15.89 -1.21 -7.17
CA ILE A 96 -14.46 -1.09 -6.95
C ILE A 96 -14.19 -1.11 -5.45
N LEU A 97 -13.22 -1.92 -5.06
CA LEU A 97 -12.73 -2.03 -3.69
C LEU A 97 -11.22 -1.89 -3.73
N ILE A 98 -10.67 -1.01 -2.89
CA ILE A 98 -9.23 -1.00 -2.65
C ILE A 98 -8.93 -2.11 -1.65
N LEU A 99 -8.03 -3.03 -2.02
CA LEU A 99 -7.59 -4.14 -1.18
C LEU A 99 -6.08 -4.13 -1.16
N SER A 100 -5.51 -3.73 -0.03
CA SER A 100 -4.08 -3.56 0.17
C SER A 100 -3.65 -4.24 1.48
N ASP A 101 -2.40 -4.69 1.49
CA ASP A 101 -1.68 -5.14 2.70
C ASP A 101 -0.89 -3.99 3.34
N GLY A 102 -1.03 -2.78 2.78
CA GLY A 102 -0.42 -1.55 3.27
C GLY A 102 -1.05 -1.02 4.55
N LEU A 103 -0.51 0.10 5.05
CA LEU A 103 -0.97 0.71 6.29
C LEU A 103 -2.08 1.73 6.03
N ASP A 104 -3.20 1.60 6.74
CA ASP A 104 -4.33 2.54 6.69
C ASP A 104 -3.85 4.00 6.77
N TYR A 105 -2.84 4.27 7.62
CA TYR A 105 -2.31 5.61 7.84
C TYR A 105 -1.97 6.39 6.55
N TYR A 106 -1.18 5.82 5.64
CA TYR A 106 -0.81 6.53 4.41
C TYR A 106 -1.85 6.38 3.31
N ILE A 107 -2.57 5.24 3.28
CA ILE A 107 -3.63 5.00 2.30
C ILE A 107 -4.74 6.05 2.48
N ASP A 108 -5.21 6.21 3.71
CA ASP A 108 -6.24 7.18 4.08
C ASP A 108 -5.77 8.61 3.82
N ALA A 109 -4.51 8.94 4.18
CA ALA A 109 -3.97 10.28 3.98
C ALA A 109 -3.83 10.67 2.51
N LEU A 110 -3.56 9.72 1.61
CA LEU A 110 -3.37 9.97 0.18
C LEU A 110 -4.68 9.96 -0.60
N LEU A 111 -5.71 9.27 -0.12
CA LEU A 111 -7.02 9.17 -0.79
C LEU A 111 -8.04 10.24 -0.35
N MET A 112 -7.75 11.00 0.71
CA MET A 112 -8.63 12.05 1.26
C MET A 112 -8.38 13.46 0.73
#